data_AF-X1V8J1-F1
#
_entry.id   AF-X1V8J1-F1
#
_cell.length_a   1.000
_cell.length_b   1.000
_cell.length_c   1.000
_cell.angle_alpha   90.00
_cell.angle_beta   90.00
_cell.angle_gamma   90.00
#
_symmetry.space_group_name_H-M   'P 1'
#
loop_
_entity.id
_entity.type
_entity.pdbx_description
1 polymer ?
#
loop_
_entity_poly.entity_id
_entity_poly.type
_entity_poly.pdbx_seq_one_letter_code
_entity_poly.pdbx_strand_id
1 'polypeptide(L)'
;MDLKKKSNTDREKTFSENSLQSEWSKSDTERRTWGCDSYRCVWSNEWDKYCAEIYQKNFGEKPDTRDIRTVPPRDIPDHDLLCAGFPCQSFSIAGKRAGFEDTRGTLFFEIARILRDKRPRHLLLENVKGLLSHQEGKTFQTILGILSDLGYRIEWQVLNSKHFGVPQNRERVFIVGHPGEESEFQVFPLAQSSQGDLAYSAGVVSARGK
;
A
#
# COMPACT_ATOMS: atom_id res chain seq x y z
N MET A 1 12.75 -74.92 8.25
CA MET A 1 12.56 -74.35 6.90
C MET A 1 11.88 -73.01 7.03
N ASP A 2 12.41 -71.87 6.65
CA ASP A 2 13.78 -71.38 6.49
C ASP A 2 13.63 -69.87 6.30
N LEU A 3 14.40 -69.08 7.04
CA LEU A 3 14.53 -67.63 6.83
C LEU A 3 15.34 -67.36 5.55
N LYS A 4 15.02 -66.28 4.82
CA LYS A 4 15.95 -65.37 4.09
C LYS A 4 15.13 -64.17 3.58
N LYS A 5 15.22 -62.95 4.14
CA LYS A 5 16.27 -61.89 4.13
C LYS A 5 16.47 -61.16 2.78
N LYS A 6 16.38 -59.81 2.89
CA LYS A 6 16.97 -58.69 2.08
C LYS A 6 16.17 -58.27 0.82
N SER A 7 16.10 -57.00 0.43
CA SER A 7 16.93 -55.81 0.74
C SER A 7 16.18 -54.49 0.53
N ASN A 8 16.58 -53.51 1.34
CA ASN A 8 16.41 -52.06 1.20
C ASN A 8 16.93 -51.56 -0.16
N THR A 9 16.28 -50.57 -0.78
CA THR A 9 16.96 -49.48 -1.49
C THR A 9 16.00 -48.34 -1.82
N ASP A 10 16.26 -47.23 -1.16
CA ASP A 10 15.91 -45.88 -1.53
C ASP A 10 16.11 -45.64 -3.04
N ARG A 11 15.11 -45.03 -3.67
CA ARG A 11 15.35 -44.23 -4.88
C ARG A 11 15.11 -42.78 -4.52
N GLU A 12 16.16 -42.20 -3.95
CA GLU A 12 16.50 -40.80 -4.12
C GLU A 12 16.22 -40.41 -5.57
N LYS A 13 15.26 -39.50 -5.79
CA LYS A 13 15.24 -38.74 -7.04
C LYS A 13 16.38 -37.75 -6.94
N THR A 14 17.53 -38.15 -7.47
CA THR A 14 18.68 -37.31 -7.72
C THR A 14 18.23 -36.11 -8.55
N PHE A 15 18.06 -34.95 -7.92
CA PHE A 15 17.97 -33.68 -8.63
C PHE A 15 19.37 -33.40 -9.16
N SER A 16 19.61 -33.73 -10.43
CA SER A 16 20.87 -33.37 -11.09
C SER A 16 21.02 -31.85 -11.11
N GLU A 17 22.09 -31.34 -10.52
CA GLU A 17 22.46 -29.91 -10.42
C GLU A 17 22.69 -29.21 -11.79
N ASN A 18 22.50 -29.89 -12.91
CA ASN A 18 22.72 -29.33 -14.26
C ASN A 18 21.51 -28.61 -14.89
N SER A 19 20.43 -28.37 -14.15
CA SER A 19 19.30 -27.54 -14.66
C SER A 19 19.37 -26.07 -14.25
N LEU A 20 20.28 -25.69 -13.34
CA LEU A 20 20.34 -24.33 -12.78
C LEU A 20 21.22 -23.34 -13.57
N GLN A 21 22.01 -23.81 -14.55
CA GLN A 21 22.89 -22.95 -15.35
C GLN A 21 22.36 -22.64 -16.76
N SER A 22 21.34 -23.35 -17.26
CA SER A 22 20.77 -23.10 -18.59
C SER A 22 19.64 -22.05 -18.60
N GLU A 23 19.16 -21.61 -17.43
CA GLU A 23 18.13 -20.57 -17.32
C GLU A 23 18.68 -19.14 -17.39
N TRP A 24 20.01 -18.95 -17.41
CA TRP A 24 20.66 -17.63 -17.45
C TRP A 24 20.93 -17.10 -18.87
N SER A 25 20.53 -17.83 -19.92
CA SER A 25 20.82 -17.48 -21.32
C SER A 25 19.59 -17.15 -22.17
N LYS A 26 18.40 -16.98 -21.58
CA LYS A 26 17.23 -16.50 -22.33
C LYS A 26 17.10 -14.99 -22.13
N SER A 27 17.00 -14.29 -23.26
CA SER A 27 16.95 -12.84 -23.41
C SER A 27 16.01 -12.18 -22.41
N ASP A 28 16.42 -11.02 -21.89
CA ASP A 28 15.75 -10.17 -20.88
C ASP A 28 14.35 -9.64 -21.26
N THR A 29 13.72 -10.19 -22.29
CA THR A 29 12.40 -9.78 -22.80
C THR A 29 11.26 -10.69 -22.33
N GLU A 30 11.53 -11.86 -21.73
CA GLU A 30 10.49 -12.84 -21.37
C GLU A 30 10.47 -13.26 -19.88
N ARG A 31 11.20 -12.57 -18.99
CA ARG A 31 11.10 -12.81 -17.54
C ARG A 31 10.01 -11.93 -16.90
N ARG A 32 8.90 -12.60 -16.54
CA ARG A 32 7.87 -12.20 -15.55
C ARG A 32 6.78 -11.23 -16.01
N THR A 33 5.88 -11.69 -16.86
CA THR A 33 4.50 -11.20 -16.90
C THR A 33 3.62 -12.11 -16.03
N TRP A 34 3.68 -11.92 -14.70
CA TRP A 34 2.52 -12.24 -13.86
C TRP A 34 1.45 -11.19 -14.18
N GLY A 35 0.65 -11.42 -15.24
CA GLY A 35 -0.59 -10.69 -15.58
C GLY A 35 -0.67 -9.20 -15.20
N CYS A 36 0.27 -8.36 -15.64
CA CYS A 36 0.23 -6.91 -15.36
C CYS A 36 -0.70 -6.13 -16.31
N ASP A 37 -1.56 -6.80 -17.06
CA ASP A 37 -2.47 -6.17 -18.04
C ASP A 37 -3.71 -5.52 -17.40
N SER A 38 -3.80 -5.39 -16.08
CA SER A 38 -5.05 -4.98 -15.40
C SER A 38 -5.07 -3.55 -14.85
N TYR A 39 -3.94 -2.85 -14.76
CA TYR A 39 -3.90 -1.48 -14.22
C TYR A 39 -2.96 -0.57 -15.00
N ARG A 40 -3.36 0.68 -15.21
CA ARG A 40 -2.55 1.71 -15.88
C ARG A 40 -2.39 2.91 -14.95
N CYS A 41 -1.15 3.34 -14.74
CA CYS A 41 -0.88 4.62 -14.10
C CYS A 41 -1.31 5.74 -15.07
N VAL A 42 -2.34 6.51 -14.71
CA VAL A 42 -2.80 7.63 -15.55
C VAL A 42 -2.17 8.95 -15.15
N TRP A 43 -1.57 9.02 -13.96
CA TRP A 43 -0.96 10.22 -13.41
C TRP A 43 -0.06 9.91 -12.21
N SER A 44 1.04 10.65 -12.08
CA SER A 44 1.96 10.60 -10.94
C SER A 44 2.45 12.00 -10.57
N ASN A 45 2.78 12.24 -9.30
CA ASN A 45 3.29 13.51 -8.79
C ASN A 45 4.48 13.28 -7.87
N GLU A 46 5.57 14.00 -8.13
CA GLU A 46 6.82 13.95 -7.36
C GLU A 46 7.57 15.27 -7.57
N TRP A 47 7.63 16.08 -6.51
CA TRP A 47 8.24 17.41 -6.55
C TRP A 47 9.77 17.38 -6.46
N ASP A 48 10.37 16.30 -5.93
CA ASP A 48 11.80 16.17 -5.81
C ASP A 48 12.39 15.87 -7.18
N LYS A 49 13.30 16.74 -7.60
CA LYS A 49 13.92 16.69 -8.92
C LYS A 49 14.59 15.33 -9.19
N TYR A 50 15.31 14.78 -8.22
CA TYR A 50 16.06 13.54 -8.42
C TYR A 50 15.14 12.33 -8.44
N CYS A 51 14.11 12.30 -7.58
CA CYS A 51 13.09 11.27 -7.63
C CYS A 51 12.33 11.29 -8.96
N ALA A 52 11.97 12.47 -9.47
CA ALA A 52 11.31 12.62 -10.76
C ALA A 52 12.18 12.14 -11.94
N GLU A 53 13.48 12.44 -11.92
CA GLU A 53 14.44 11.94 -12.93
C GLU A 53 14.55 10.41 -12.91
N ILE A 54 14.63 9.81 -11.71
CA ILE A 54 14.65 8.36 -11.55
C ILE A 54 13.33 7.73 -12.03
N TYR A 55 12.20 8.34 -11.71
CA TYR A 55 10.88 7.88 -12.14
C TYR A 55 10.80 7.86 -13.68
N GLN A 56 11.15 8.96 -14.34
CA GLN A 56 11.16 9.05 -15.79
C GLN A 56 12.09 8.02 -16.44
N LYS A 57 13.28 7.81 -15.85
CA LYS A 57 14.24 6.82 -16.36
C LYS A 57 13.69 5.39 -16.33
N ASN A 58 12.88 5.03 -15.34
CA ASN A 58 12.37 3.66 -15.18
C ASN A 58 11.02 3.42 -15.86
N PHE A 59 10.16 4.43 -15.91
CA PHE A 59 8.79 4.29 -16.41
C PHE A 59 8.55 4.95 -17.77
N GLY A 60 9.51 5.72 -18.30
CA GLY A 60 9.35 6.45 -19.57
C GLY A 60 8.39 7.65 -19.50
N GLU A 61 7.75 7.87 -18.35
CA GLU A 61 6.79 8.93 -18.09
C GLU A 61 7.37 9.94 -17.10
N LYS A 62 7.22 11.24 -17.38
CA LYS A 62 7.65 12.28 -16.45
C LYS A 62 6.50 12.57 -15.46
N PRO A 63 6.73 12.46 -14.14
CA PRO A 63 5.70 12.83 -13.16
C PRO A 63 5.44 14.33 -13.19
N ASP A 64 4.27 14.75 -12.70
CA ASP A 64 4.01 16.15 -12.40
C ASP A 64 4.94 16.60 -11.27
N THR A 65 5.83 17.54 -11.56
CA THR A 65 6.83 18.03 -10.60
C THR A 65 6.36 19.24 -9.80
N ARG A 66 5.10 19.68 -9.98
CA ARG A 66 4.52 20.74 -9.15
C ARG A 66 4.33 20.23 -7.73
N ASP A 67 4.44 21.15 -6.78
CA ASP A 67 4.03 20.91 -5.41
C ASP A 67 2.54 20.58 -5.38
N ILE A 68 2.16 19.40 -4.85
CA ILE A 68 0.78 18.91 -4.84
C ILE A 68 -0.20 19.91 -4.21
N ARG A 69 0.27 20.74 -3.26
CA ARG A 69 -0.51 21.82 -2.61
C ARG A 69 -1.00 22.87 -3.61
N THR A 70 -0.33 23.01 -4.75
CA THR A 70 -0.63 23.98 -5.80
C THR A 70 -1.36 23.36 -6.99
N VAL A 71 -1.43 22.03 -7.08
CA VAL A 71 -2.08 21.33 -8.19
C VAL A 71 -3.60 21.34 -8.00
N PRO A 72 -4.37 22.01 -8.89
CA PRO A 72 -5.82 21.96 -8.85
C PRO A 72 -6.32 20.53 -9.11
N PRO A 73 -7.36 20.03 -8.41
CA PRO A 73 -7.82 18.66 -8.62
C PRO A 73 -8.26 18.40 -10.07
N ARG A 74 -8.85 19.40 -10.75
CA ARG A 74 -9.21 19.34 -12.17
C ARG A 74 -8.05 19.03 -13.13
N ASP A 75 -6.80 19.31 -12.73
CA ASP A 75 -5.61 19.01 -13.53
C ASP A 75 -5.18 17.54 -13.38
N ILE A 76 -5.73 16.83 -12.39
CA ILE A 76 -5.50 15.41 -12.16
C ILE A 76 -6.51 14.63 -13.02
N PRO A 77 -6.11 13.64 -13.81
CA PRO A 77 -7.04 12.76 -14.53
C PRO A 77 -7.97 12.00 -13.58
N ASP A 78 -9.15 11.63 -14.09
CA ASP A 78 -10.03 10.71 -13.36
C ASP A 78 -9.36 9.34 -13.24
N HIS A 79 -9.55 8.70 -12.09
CA HIS A 79 -8.86 7.46 -11.74
C HIS A 79 -9.70 6.61 -10.78
N ASP A 80 -9.55 5.30 -10.87
CA ASP A 80 -10.27 4.35 -10.02
C ASP A 80 -9.58 4.08 -8.69
N LEU A 81 -8.25 4.23 -8.63
CA LEU A 81 -7.42 3.98 -7.46
C LEU A 81 -6.48 5.16 -7.21
N LEU A 82 -6.55 5.72 -5.99
CA LEU A 82 -5.57 6.69 -5.51
C LEU A 82 -4.55 5.99 -4.60
N CYS A 83 -3.27 6.10 -4.94
CA CYS A 83 -2.17 5.61 -4.12
C CYS A 83 -1.39 6.79 -3.54
N ALA A 84 -1.07 6.76 -2.24
CA ALA A 84 -0.20 7.77 -1.64
C ALA A 84 0.59 7.26 -0.43
N GLY A 85 1.92 7.34 -0.52
CA GLY A 85 2.83 7.27 0.63
C GLY A 85 3.20 8.69 1.06
N PHE A 86 2.50 9.23 2.05
CA PHE A 86 2.65 10.63 2.44
C PHE A 86 3.62 10.81 3.62
N PRO A 87 4.40 11.91 3.67
CA PRO A 87 5.31 12.18 4.78
C PRO A 87 4.60 12.18 6.14
N CYS A 88 5.21 11.52 7.13
CA CYS A 88 4.70 11.38 8.51
C CYS A 88 4.90 12.66 9.37
N GLN A 89 5.00 13.85 8.78
CA GLN A 89 5.27 15.07 9.55
C GLN A 89 4.04 15.57 10.32
N SER A 90 4.31 16.24 11.44
CA SER A 90 3.40 16.53 12.55
C SER A 90 2.09 17.19 12.12
N PHE A 91 0.97 16.50 12.39
CA PHE A 91 -0.37 17.08 12.39
C PHE A 91 -0.51 17.98 13.61
N SER A 92 0.02 19.21 13.59
CA SER A 92 -0.29 20.14 14.66
C SER A 92 -1.81 20.25 14.79
N ILE A 93 -2.31 20.22 16.02
CA ILE A 93 -3.73 20.20 16.38
C ILE A 93 -4.42 21.41 15.74
N ALA A 94 -4.87 21.27 14.50
CA ALA A 94 -5.63 22.26 13.77
C ALA A 94 -7.07 22.18 14.28
N GLY A 95 -7.27 22.83 15.42
CA GLY A 95 -8.53 23.47 15.78
C GLY A 95 -9.71 22.52 15.95
N LYS A 96 -10.02 22.19 17.20
CA LYS A 96 -11.40 21.95 17.62
C LYS A 96 -12.33 22.95 16.90
N ARG A 97 -13.20 22.47 16.00
CA ARG A 97 -14.38 23.18 15.46
C ARG A 97 -14.18 24.29 14.41
N ALA A 98 -13.08 24.33 13.65
CA ALA A 98 -13.03 25.15 12.44
C ALA A 98 -13.04 24.23 11.22
N GLY A 99 -13.85 24.55 10.20
CA GLY A 99 -14.03 23.71 9.02
C GLY A 99 -12.75 23.52 8.19
N PHE A 100 -12.91 22.93 7.01
CA PHE A 100 -11.86 22.56 6.05
C PHE A 100 -10.87 23.66 5.62
N GLU A 101 -10.96 24.89 6.14
CA GLU A 101 -10.16 26.03 5.72
C GLU A 101 -8.84 26.20 6.50
N ASP A 102 -8.66 25.54 7.65
CA ASP A 102 -7.43 25.67 8.47
C ASP A 102 -6.39 24.55 8.26
N THR A 103 -6.53 23.77 7.19
CA THR A 103 -5.79 22.51 6.94
C THR A 103 -4.41 22.69 6.28
N ARG A 104 -3.82 23.89 6.36
CA ARG A 104 -2.70 24.34 5.49
C ARG A 104 -1.34 23.66 5.71
N GLY A 105 -1.24 22.64 6.57
CA GLY A 105 0.05 22.13 7.06
C GLY A 105 0.47 20.73 6.63
N THR A 106 -0.46 19.82 6.32
CA THR A 106 -0.11 18.40 6.11
C THR A 106 -0.58 17.87 4.77
N LEU A 107 0.26 17.06 4.12
CA LEU A 107 0.01 16.47 2.80
C LEU A 107 -1.18 15.49 2.80
N PHE A 108 -1.61 14.99 3.97
CA PHE A 108 -2.85 14.24 4.08
C PHE A 108 -4.08 15.07 3.71
N PHE A 109 -4.12 16.36 4.06
CA PHE A 109 -5.26 17.20 3.69
C PHE A 109 -5.31 17.48 2.18
N GLU A 110 -4.16 17.45 1.50
CA GLU A 110 -4.12 17.50 0.04
C GLU A 110 -4.70 16.23 -0.59
N ILE A 111 -4.43 15.06 0.01
CA ILE A 111 -5.10 13.81 -0.37
C ILE A 111 -6.62 13.96 -0.17
N ALA A 112 -7.07 14.44 0.99
CA ALA A 112 -8.50 14.65 1.26
C ALA A 112 -9.15 15.65 0.29
N ARG A 113 -8.43 16.71 -0.12
CA ARG A 113 -8.86 17.68 -1.13
C ARG A 113 -9.07 17.02 -2.48
N ILE A 114 -8.13 16.17 -2.92
CA ILE A 114 -8.23 15.43 -4.18
C ILE A 114 -9.37 14.41 -4.12
N LEU A 115 -9.48 13.64 -3.03
CA LEU A 115 -10.55 12.65 -2.83
C LEU A 115 -11.95 13.28 -2.89
N ARG A 116 -12.12 14.49 -2.36
CA ARG A 116 -13.41 15.20 -2.40
C ARG A 116 -13.89 15.47 -3.82
N ASP A 117 -12.97 15.84 -4.71
CA ASP A 117 -13.23 16.21 -6.10
C ASP A 117 -13.30 14.97 -7.00
N LYS A 118 -12.27 14.10 -6.92
CA LYS A 118 -12.09 12.97 -7.84
C LYS A 118 -12.87 11.72 -7.47
N ARG A 119 -13.20 11.54 -6.19
CA ARG A 119 -14.01 10.42 -5.72
C ARG A 119 -13.61 9.06 -6.32
N PRO A 120 -12.31 8.70 -6.31
CA PRO A 120 -11.87 7.40 -6.82
C PRO A 120 -12.58 6.28 -6.06
N ARG A 121 -12.79 5.14 -6.71
CA ARG A 121 -13.46 3.99 -6.10
C ARG A 121 -12.65 3.44 -4.93
N HIS A 122 -11.32 3.42 -5.07
CA HIS A 122 -10.43 2.84 -4.08
C HIS A 122 -9.30 3.81 -3.70
N LEU A 123 -8.81 3.66 -2.48
CA LEU A 123 -7.60 4.33 -2.01
C LEU A 123 -6.68 3.33 -1.32
N LEU A 124 -5.37 3.49 -1.53
CA LEU A 124 -4.30 2.77 -0.86
C LEU A 124 -3.30 3.79 -0.31
N LEU A 125 -3.30 3.95 1.00
CA LEU A 125 -2.38 4.83 1.69
C LEU A 125 -1.37 4.02 2.49
N GLU A 126 -0.13 4.49 2.52
CA GLU A 126 0.95 3.89 3.30
C GLU A 126 1.55 4.93 4.25
N ASN A 127 1.91 4.48 5.45
CA ASN A 127 2.71 5.27 6.37
C ASN A 127 3.53 4.41 7.34
N VAL A 128 4.41 5.05 8.11
CA VAL A 128 5.18 4.38 9.18
C VAL A 128 4.25 3.91 10.30
N LYS A 129 4.61 2.79 10.96
CA LYS A 129 3.89 2.27 12.15
C LYS A 129 3.69 3.33 13.25
N GLY A 130 4.65 4.26 13.39
CA GLY A 130 4.58 5.36 14.34
C GLY A 130 3.38 6.31 14.17
N LEU A 131 2.70 6.29 13.02
CA LEU A 131 1.46 7.03 12.81
C LEU A 131 0.36 6.62 13.81
N LEU A 132 0.30 5.34 14.19
CA LEU A 132 -0.72 4.81 15.11
C LEU A 132 -0.60 5.38 16.53
N SER A 133 0.59 5.72 16.97
CA SER A 133 0.85 6.28 18.31
C SER A 133 1.05 7.80 18.29
N HIS A 134 1.07 8.44 17.11
CA HIS A 134 1.32 9.86 17.00
C HIS A 134 0.22 10.68 17.69
N GLN A 135 0.63 11.53 18.64
CA GLN A 135 -0.27 12.30 19.51
C GLN A 135 -1.32 11.42 20.20
N GLU A 136 -0.88 10.33 20.83
CA GLU A 136 -1.78 9.40 21.54
C GLU A 136 -2.85 8.79 20.61
N GLY A 137 -2.52 8.64 19.32
CA GLY A 137 -3.42 8.09 18.30
C GLY A 137 -4.42 9.07 17.69
N LYS A 138 -4.49 10.32 18.18
CA LYS A 138 -5.42 11.36 17.67
C LYS A 138 -5.25 11.63 16.18
N THR A 139 -4.02 11.56 15.70
CA THR A 139 -3.70 11.79 14.28
C THR A 139 -4.33 10.73 13.40
N PHE A 140 -4.12 9.46 13.75
CA PHE A 140 -4.66 8.34 13.00
C PHE A 140 -6.19 8.32 13.05
N GLN A 141 -6.79 8.61 14.20
CA GLN A 141 -8.24 8.76 14.34
C GLN A 141 -8.80 9.88 13.45
N THR A 142 -8.08 11.01 13.33
CA THR A 142 -8.47 12.13 12.47
C THR A 142 -8.43 11.73 11.00
N ILE A 143 -7.39 11.00 10.57
CA ILE A 143 -7.29 10.44 9.21
C ILE A 143 -8.49 9.54 8.91
N LEU A 144 -8.75 8.56 9.78
CA LEU A 144 -9.88 7.62 9.62
C LEU A 144 -11.22 8.34 9.60
N GLY A 145 -11.40 9.35 10.46
CA GLY A 145 -12.61 10.18 10.50
C GLY A 145 -12.84 10.94 9.21
N ILE A 146 -11.81 11.62 8.68
CA ILE A 146 -11.91 12.38 7.42
C ILE A 146 -12.23 11.45 6.24
N LEU A 147 -11.58 10.29 6.15
CA LEU A 147 -11.86 9.34 5.07
C LEU A 147 -13.29 8.76 5.18
N SER A 148 -13.74 8.46 6.41
CA SER A 148 -15.10 7.99 6.67
C SER A 148 -16.16 9.06 6.37
N ASP A 149 -15.91 10.34 6.73
CA ASP A 149 -16.77 11.48 6.39
C ASP A 149 -16.81 11.75 4.87
N LEU A 150 -15.77 11.33 4.13
CA LEU A 150 -15.76 11.32 2.68
C LEU A 150 -16.52 10.11 2.10
N GLY A 151 -17.12 9.24 2.90
CA GLY A 151 -17.95 8.11 2.45
C GLY A 151 -17.17 6.85 2.12
N TYR A 152 -15.94 6.71 2.62
CA TYR A 152 -15.15 5.51 2.46
C TYR A 152 -15.25 4.60 3.68
N ARG A 153 -15.50 3.31 3.46
CA ARG A 153 -15.25 2.25 4.45
C ARG A 153 -13.76 1.96 4.45
N ILE A 154 -13.13 2.01 5.61
CA ILE A 154 -11.68 1.93 5.77
C ILE A 154 -11.28 0.64 6.44
N GLU A 155 -10.32 -0.06 5.85
CA GLU A 155 -9.60 -1.16 6.48
C GLU A 155 -8.14 -0.75 6.63
N TRP A 156 -7.49 -1.17 7.71
CA TRP A 156 -6.06 -0.95 7.86
C TRP A 156 -5.40 -2.11 8.57
N GLN A 157 -4.10 -2.29 8.30
CA GLN A 157 -3.26 -3.28 8.98
C GLN A 157 -1.80 -2.82 9.02
N VAL A 158 -1.11 -3.14 10.11
CA VAL A 158 0.37 -3.08 10.14
C VAL A 158 0.94 -4.35 9.56
N LEU A 159 1.77 -4.20 8.52
CA LEU A 159 2.46 -5.29 7.86
C LEU A 159 3.97 -5.11 7.98
N ASN A 160 4.70 -6.22 8.08
CA ASN A 160 6.16 -6.23 8.09
C ASN A 160 6.69 -6.94 6.85
N SER A 161 7.53 -6.27 6.07
CA SER A 161 8.08 -6.80 4.81
C SER A 161 8.79 -8.15 4.97
N LYS A 162 9.34 -8.47 6.15
CA LYS A 162 9.96 -9.77 6.46
C LYS A 162 9.03 -10.97 6.27
N HIS A 163 7.72 -10.74 6.31
CA HIS A 163 6.69 -11.78 6.13
C HIS A 163 6.23 -11.92 4.67
N PHE A 164 6.77 -11.11 3.76
CA PHE A 164 6.38 -11.06 2.35
C PHE A 164 7.57 -11.30 1.41
N GLY A 165 8.53 -12.14 1.83
CA GLY A 165 9.67 -12.54 0.99
C GLY A 165 10.80 -11.50 0.87
N VAL A 166 10.72 -10.38 1.60
CA VAL A 166 11.76 -9.34 1.61
C VAL A 166 12.56 -9.46 2.91
N PRO A 167 13.88 -9.68 2.88
CA PRO A 167 14.72 -9.84 4.09
C PRO A 167 15.01 -8.48 4.76
N GLN A 168 13.95 -7.77 5.13
CA GLN A 168 13.99 -6.45 5.75
C GLN A 168 12.95 -6.37 6.86
N ASN A 169 13.37 -5.93 8.05
CA ASN A 169 12.45 -5.60 9.13
C ASN A 169 11.90 -4.18 8.93
N ARG A 170 10.76 -4.06 8.25
CA ARG A 170 10.13 -2.77 7.96
C ARG A 170 8.63 -2.88 8.18
N GLU A 171 8.19 -2.33 9.31
CA GLU A 171 6.77 -2.25 9.66
C GLU A 171 6.15 -0.99 9.07
N ARG A 172 5.01 -1.15 8.38
CA ARG A 172 4.23 -0.07 7.78
C ARG A 172 2.74 -0.30 8.02
N VAL A 173 2.02 0.79 8.27
CA VAL A 173 0.56 0.77 8.27
C VAL A 173 0.09 1.00 6.84
N PHE A 174 -0.74 0.08 6.37
CA PHE A 174 -1.47 0.21 5.12
C PHE A 174 -2.92 0.51 5.43
N ILE A 175 -3.49 1.46 4.72
CA ILE A 175 -4.88 1.90 4.87
C ILE A 175 -5.53 1.76 3.51
N VAL A 176 -6.57 0.94 3.43
CA VAL A 176 -7.37 0.74 2.23
C VAL A 176 -8.74 1.35 2.45
N GLY A 177 -9.24 2.09 1.47
CA GLY A 177 -10.61 2.59 1.48
C GLY A 177 -11.39 2.07 0.28
N HIS A 178 -12.66 1.74 0.55
CA HIS A 178 -13.65 1.25 -0.39
C HIS A 178 -14.85 2.19 -0.39
N PRO A 179 -15.60 2.29 -1.49
CA PRO A 179 -16.77 3.15 -1.54
C PRO A 179 -17.94 2.51 -0.76
N GLY A 180 -18.64 3.30 0.05
CA GLY A 180 -19.92 2.91 0.67
C GLY A 180 -19.82 2.01 1.91
N GLU A 181 -20.98 1.71 2.50
CA GLU A 181 -21.11 0.87 3.70
C GLU A 181 -21.06 -0.64 3.38
N GLU A 182 -21.48 -1.05 2.17
CA GLU A 182 -21.65 -2.45 1.76
C GLU A 182 -20.54 -2.97 0.81
N SER A 183 -19.28 -2.59 1.04
CA SER A 183 -18.18 -3.23 0.30
C SER A 183 -18.10 -4.71 0.71
N GLU A 184 -18.51 -5.62 -0.18
CA GLU A 184 -18.42 -7.07 0.01
C GLU A 184 -16.97 -7.57 0.05
N PHE A 185 -16.02 -6.75 -0.43
CA PHE A 185 -14.62 -7.10 -0.47
C PHE A 185 -13.89 -6.66 0.81
N GLN A 186 -13.24 -7.62 1.45
CA GLN A 186 -12.35 -7.42 2.59
C GLN A 186 -10.90 -7.66 2.17
N VAL A 187 -10.01 -6.72 2.47
CA VAL A 187 -8.59 -6.80 2.13
C VAL A 187 -7.77 -7.35 3.29
N PHE A 188 -8.01 -6.83 4.50
CA PHE A 188 -7.27 -7.23 5.69
C PHE A 188 -8.11 -8.17 6.57
N PRO A 189 -7.51 -9.18 7.22
CA PRO A 189 -6.07 -9.33 7.44
C PRO A 189 -5.33 -10.08 6.31
N LEU A 190 -4.16 -9.57 5.94
CA LEU A 190 -3.15 -10.28 5.16
C LEU A 190 -2.10 -10.86 6.12
N ALA A 191 -1.92 -12.18 6.08
CA ALA A 191 -1.07 -13.00 6.95
C ALA A 191 -1.38 -12.90 8.47
N GLN A 192 -1.80 -14.00 9.08
CA GLN A 192 -1.89 -14.15 10.55
C GLN A 192 -0.57 -14.77 11.04
N SER A 193 0.13 -14.14 12.00
CA SER A 193 1.15 -14.89 12.74
C SER A 193 0.48 -15.90 13.66
N SER A 194 1.04 -17.10 13.72
CA SER A 194 0.68 -18.17 14.65
C SER A 194 1.11 -17.90 16.11
N GLN A 195 1.69 -16.74 16.40
CA GLN A 195 2.06 -16.31 17.76
C GLN A 195 1.44 -14.94 18.01
N GLY A 196 0.64 -14.85 19.06
CA GLY A 196 -0.14 -13.69 19.52
C GLY A 196 0.70 -12.52 20.03
N ASP A 197 1.77 -12.17 19.30
CA ASP A 197 2.42 -10.89 19.46
C ASP A 197 1.49 -9.80 18.92
N LEU A 198 1.60 -8.58 19.45
CA LEU A 198 0.93 -7.35 19.03
C LEU A 198 1.23 -6.93 17.56
N ALA A 199 1.67 -7.86 16.72
CA ALA A 199 2.34 -7.69 15.44
C ALA A 199 1.40 -7.44 14.24
N TYR A 200 0.09 -7.51 14.43
CA TYR A 200 -0.90 -7.30 13.37
C TYR A 200 -2.08 -6.49 13.91
N SER A 201 -1.82 -5.24 14.32
CA SER A 201 -2.92 -4.32 14.55
C SER A 201 -3.65 -4.12 13.23
N ALA A 202 -4.93 -4.45 13.23
CA ALA A 202 -5.84 -4.25 12.11
C ALA A 202 -7.13 -3.63 12.63
N GLY A 203 -7.83 -2.92 11.77
CA GLY A 203 -9.12 -2.36 12.10
C GLY A 203 -9.96 -2.06 10.88
N VAL A 204 -11.27 -2.03 11.10
CA VAL A 204 -12.26 -1.64 10.10
C VAL A 204 -13.07 -0.48 10.66
N VAL A 205 -13.26 0.56 9.85
CA VAL A 205 -14.11 1.71 10.14
C VAL A 205 -15.15 1.80 9.03
N SER A 206 -16.43 1.78 9.40
CA SER A 206 -17.52 1.92 8.43
C SER A 206 -17.55 3.36 7.88
N ALA A 207 -18.00 3.51 6.63
CA ALA A 207 -18.32 4.83 6.10
C ALA A 207 -19.42 5.46 6.97
N ARG A 208 -19.37 6.78 7.21
CA ARG A 208 -20.52 7.48 7.79
C ARG A 208 -21.49 7.80 6.66
N GLY A 209 -22.70 7.24 6.72
CA GLY A 209 -23.82 7.67 5.89
C GLY A 209 -24.03 9.19 5.98
N LYS A 210 -24.34 9.80 4.83
CA LYS A 210 -24.87 11.18 4.79
C LYS A 210 -26.36 11.19 5.11
#